data_AF-A0A060C1V8-F1
#
_entry.id   AF-A0A060C1V8-F1
#
_cell.length_a   1.000
_cell.length_b   1.000
_cell.length_c   1.000
_cell.angle_alpha   90.00
_cell.angle_beta   90.00
_cell.angle_gamma   90.00
#
_symmetry.space_group_name_H-M   'P 1'
#
loop_
_entity.id
_entity.type
_entity.pdbx_description
1 polymer ?
#
loop_
_entity_poly.entity_id
_entity_poly.type
_entity_poly.pdbx_seq_one_letter_code
_entity_poly.pdbx_strand_id
1 'polypeptide(L)'
;MGLEPWQMAEAYRLDFRSTGVALTASAHEGELNATSTLHQLRLDSPSIPVGTFILDYPTYRWRGLSVDIVRHFFPLPTLKRIVELLASLRMNTLHLHLSDDQGWRIPIGEYPDLI
;
A
#
# COMPACT_ATOMS: atom_id res chain seq x y z
N MET A 1 -0.48 25.35 -7.92
CA MET A 1 -0.20 24.77 -6.59
C MET A 1 0.76 23.63 -6.80
N GLY A 2 1.87 23.59 -6.05
CA GLY A 2 2.84 22.50 -6.11
C GLY A 2 2.32 21.25 -5.40
N LEU A 3 2.94 20.11 -5.68
CA LEU A 3 2.69 18.88 -4.92
C LEU A 3 3.26 19.03 -3.51
N GLU A 4 2.54 18.50 -2.53
CA GLU A 4 3.07 18.38 -1.17
C GLU A 4 4.20 17.34 -1.12
N PRO A 5 5.15 17.44 -0.17
CA PRO A 5 6.29 16.52 -0.10
C PRO A 5 5.90 15.04 -0.03
N TRP A 6 4.82 14.71 0.67
CA TRP A 6 4.30 13.34 0.77
C TRP A 6 3.70 12.85 -0.55
N GLN A 7 3.10 13.74 -1.35
CA GLN A 7 2.62 13.39 -2.69
C GLN A 7 3.80 13.10 -3.59
N MET A 8 4.87 13.90 -3.52
CA MET A 8 6.09 13.69 -4.29
C MET A 8 6.76 12.36 -3.95
N ALA A 9 6.86 12.00 -2.66
CA ALA A 9 7.47 10.74 -2.25
C ALA A 9 6.75 9.51 -2.87
N GLU A 10 5.42 9.57 -2.96
CA GLU A 10 4.58 8.48 -3.46
C GLU A 10 4.27 8.58 -4.97
N ALA A 11 4.73 9.63 -5.64
CA ALA A 11 4.51 9.88 -7.06
C ALA A 11 5.42 9.04 -7.96
N TYR A 12 4.91 8.69 -9.14
CA TYR A 12 5.69 7.97 -10.13
C TYR A 12 5.27 8.31 -11.57
N ARG A 13 6.19 8.04 -12.50
CA ARG A 13 5.96 8.08 -13.94
C ARG A 13 6.35 6.74 -14.57
N LEU A 14 5.50 6.21 -15.44
CA LEU A 14 5.78 5.07 -16.31
C LEU A 14 5.74 5.53 -17.77
N ASP A 15 6.82 5.36 -18.51
CA ASP A 15 6.89 5.62 -19.95
C ASP A 15 6.96 4.30 -20.73
N PHE A 16 5.95 4.03 -21.56
CA PHE A 16 5.87 2.80 -22.36
C PHE A 16 6.61 2.98 -23.69
N ARG A 17 7.74 2.30 -23.83
CA ARG A 17 8.64 2.39 -24.99
C ARG A 17 8.63 1.09 -25.77
N SER A 18 9.09 1.13 -27.02
CA SER A 18 9.24 -0.09 -27.85
C SER A 18 10.21 -1.11 -27.25
N THR A 19 11.14 -0.67 -26.40
CA THR A 19 12.17 -1.50 -25.76
C THR A 19 11.84 -1.92 -24.32
N GLY A 20 10.68 -1.51 -23.78
CA GLY A 20 10.29 -1.78 -22.40
C GLY A 20 9.62 -0.59 -21.71
N VAL A 21 9.51 -0.64 -20.39
CA VAL A 21 8.92 0.45 -19.59
C VAL A 21 10.01 1.15 -18.78
N ALA A 22 10.06 2.47 -18.86
CA ALA A 22 10.92 3.27 -17.98
C ALA A 22 10.10 3.79 -16.79
N LEU A 23 10.58 3.52 -15.58
CA LEU A 23 10.00 3.98 -14.33
C LEU A 23 10.82 5.15 -13.78
N THR A 24 10.16 6.22 -13.38
CA THR A 24 10.77 7.33 -12.63
C THR A 24 9.98 7.59 -11.37
N ALA A 25 10.65 7.65 -10.23
CA ALA A 25 10.07 8.00 -8.93
C ALA A 25 11.11 8.79 -8.12
N SER A 26 10.66 9.63 -7.19
CA SER A 26 11.55 10.40 -6.30
C SER A 26 11.85 9.71 -4.98
N ALA A 27 11.14 8.64 -4.64
CA ALA A 27 11.38 7.82 -3.46
C ALA A 27 10.90 6.38 -3.69
N HIS A 28 11.23 5.50 -2.74
CA HIS A 28 10.91 4.07 -2.81
C HIS A 28 9.41 3.81 -2.87
N GLU A 29 8.59 4.61 -2.19
CA GLU A 29 7.15 4.49 -2.17
C GLU A 29 6.54 4.69 -3.57
N GLY A 30 7.07 5.63 -4.35
CA GLY A 30 6.71 5.82 -5.75
C GLY A 30 7.06 4.60 -6.62
N GLU A 31 8.22 3.97 -6.39
CA GLU A 31 8.61 2.75 -7.10
C GLU A 31 7.67 1.57 -6.81
N LEU A 32 7.26 1.41 -5.54
CA LEU A 32 6.29 0.39 -5.14
C LEU A 32 4.93 0.64 -5.78
N ASN A 33 4.46 1.89 -5.78
CA ASN A 33 3.19 2.27 -6.43
C ASN A 33 3.22 2.00 -7.94
N ALA A 34 4.31 2.36 -8.61
CA ALA A 34 4.52 2.08 -10.03
C ALA A 34 4.51 0.58 -10.33
N THR A 35 5.14 -0.23 -9.47
CA THR A 35 5.18 -1.69 -9.61
C THR A 35 3.78 -2.30 -9.44
N SER A 36 3.00 -1.84 -8.45
CA SER A 36 1.60 -2.25 -8.29
C SER A 36 0.76 -1.94 -9.54
N THR A 37 0.97 -0.76 -10.15
CA THR A 37 0.31 -0.39 -11.41
C THR A 37 0.72 -1.28 -12.57
N LEU A 38 2.02 -1.57 -12.74
CA LEU A 38 2.49 -2.48 -13.79
C LEU A 38 1.94 -3.90 -13.63
N HIS A 39 1.85 -4.39 -12.39
CA HIS A 39 1.27 -5.69 -12.11
C HIS A 39 -0.21 -5.75 -12.51
N GLN A 40 -0.99 -4.71 -12.17
CA GLN A 40 -2.40 -4.60 -12.56
C GLN A 40 -2.56 -4.54 -14.09
N LEU A 41 -1.76 -3.71 -14.77
CA LEU A 41 -1.81 -3.57 -16.22
C LEU A 41 -1.48 -4.88 -16.93
N ARG A 42 -0.53 -5.66 -16.42
CA ARG A 42 -0.19 -6.98 -16.97
C ARG A 42 -1.34 -7.98 -16.88
N LEU A 43 -2.19 -7.87 -15.87
CA LEU A 43 -3.34 -8.75 -15.67
C LEU A 43 -4.55 -8.35 -16.52
N ASP A 44 -4.74 -7.05 -16.77
CA ASP A 44 -5.94 -6.51 -17.39
C ASP A 44 -5.77 -6.22 -18.90
N SER A 45 -4.56 -5.87 -19.33
CA SER A 45 -4.29 -5.42 -20.70
C SER A 45 -3.25 -6.30 -21.41
N PRO A 46 -3.60 -6.98 -22.52
CA PRO A 46 -2.66 -7.82 -23.26
C PRO A 46 -1.56 -7.01 -23.97
N SER A 47 -1.81 -5.73 -24.24
CA SER A 47 -0.81 -4.81 -24.80
C SER A 47 -1.06 -3.37 -24.35
N ILE A 48 0.02 -2.62 -24.16
CA ILE A 48 -0.01 -1.19 -23.83
C ILE A 48 0.62 -0.44 -25.00
N PRO A 49 -0.05 0.59 -25.57
CA PRO A 49 0.51 1.34 -26.70
C PRO A 49 1.84 2.02 -26.37
N VAL A 50 2.83 1.82 -27.24
CA VAL A 50 4.12 2.53 -27.16
C VAL A 50 3.90 4.03 -27.37
N GLY A 51 4.66 4.86 -26.64
CA GLY A 51 4.57 6.32 -26.68
C GLY A 51 3.55 6.90 -25.71
N THR A 52 2.86 6.06 -24.93
CA THR A 52 2.00 6.50 -23.82
C THR A 52 2.78 6.58 -22.51
N PHE A 53 2.23 7.31 -21.54
CA PHE A 53 2.78 7.38 -20.19
C PHE A 53 1.68 7.44 -19.14
N ILE A 54 2.02 7.03 -17.93
CA ILE A 54 1.23 7.26 -16.71
C ILE A 54 2.05 8.18 -15.82
N LEU A 55 1.42 9.24 -15.32
CA LEU A 55 1.94 10.08 -14.24
C LEU A 55 0.89 10.05 -13.13
N ASP A 56 1.28 9.59 -11.95
CA ASP A 56 0.33 9.32 -10.88
C ASP A 56 0.92 9.71 -9.53
N TYR A 57 0.05 10.16 -8.63
CA TYR A 57 0.38 10.56 -7.26
C TYR A 57 -0.91 10.54 -6.42
N PRO A 58 -0.81 10.27 -5.10
CA PRO A 58 -1.99 10.16 -4.27
C PRO A 58 -2.63 11.53 -3.99
N THR A 59 -3.96 11.55 -3.98
CA THR A 59 -4.75 12.71 -3.52
C THR A 59 -4.71 12.89 -2.01
N TYR A 60 -4.58 11.80 -1.25
CA TYR A 60 -4.61 11.80 0.21
C TYR A 60 -3.38 11.12 0.80
N ARG A 61 -2.82 11.76 1.83
CA ARG A 61 -1.66 11.24 2.57
C ARG A 61 -1.98 9.95 3.31
N TRP A 62 -3.18 9.84 3.85
CA TRP A 62 -3.60 8.71 4.66
C TRP A 62 -4.57 7.84 3.87
N ARG A 63 -4.15 6.61 3.54
CA ARG A 63 -4.97 5.64 2.80
C ARG A 63 -4.86 4.31 3.54
N GLY A 64 -5.87 3.99 4.34
CA GLY A 64 -5.75 2.88 5.27
C GLY A 64 -6.99 2.05 5.50
N LEU A 65 -6.76 0.92 6.15
CA LEU A 65 -7.75 -0.06 6.55
C LEU A 65 -7.64 -0.32 8.06
N SER A 66 -8.78 -0.32 8.75
CA SER A 66 -8.88 -0.72 10.15
C SER A 66 -9.28 -2.18 10.26
N VAL A 67 -8.52 -2.98 11.00
CA VAL A 67 -8.78 -4.41 11.23
C VAL A 67 -9.01 -4.64 12.71
N ASP A 68 -10.20 -5.14 13.05
CA ASP A 68 -10.54 -5.58 14.39
C ASP A 68 -10.03 -6.99 14.62
N ILE A 69 -8.96 -7.11 15.41
CA ILE A 69 -8.38 -8.40 15.81
C ILE A 69 -8.78 -8.81 17.23
N VAL A 70 -9.61 -8.00 17.90
CA VAL A 70 -10.07 -8.26 19.26
C VAL A 70 -11.29 -9.16 19.23
N ARG A 71 -12.32 -8.77 18.47
CA ARG A 71 -13.59 -9.51 18.38
C ARG A 71 -13.40 -10.87 17.73
N HIS A 72 -12.50 -10.96 16.75
CA HIS A 72 -12.10 -12.21 16.12
C HIS A 72 -10.58 -12.19 15.90
N PHE A 73 -9.90 -13.24 16.34
CA PHE A 73 -8.47 -13.33 16.17
C PHE A 73 -8.11 -13.69 14.72
N PHE A 74 -7.23 -12.88 14.13
CA PHE A 74 -6.63 -13.16 12.82
C PHE A 74 -5.18 -13.62 13.02
N PRO A 75 -4.79 -14.80 12.53
CA PRO A 75 -3.42 -15.25 12.65
C PRO A 75 -2.50 -14.39 11.79
N LEU A 76 -1.22 -14.30 12.17
CA LEU A 76 -0.23 -13.46 11.48
C LEU A 76 -0.15 -13.65 9.95
N PRO A 77 -0.26 -14.87 9.39
CA PRO A 77 -0.30 -15.03 7.93
C PRO A 77 -1.46 -14.29 7.27
N THR A 78 -2.62 -14.23 7.92
CA THR A 78 -3.77 -13.48 7.42
C THR A 78 -3.50 -11.97 7.44
N LEU A 79 -2.91 -11.46 8.52
CA LEU A 79 -2.54 -10.04 8.61
C LEU A 79 -1.49 -9.66 7.56
N LYS A 80 -0.49 -10.52 7.32
CA LYS A 80 0.49 -10.32 6.24
C LYS A 80 -0.18 -10.27 4.86
N ARG A 81 -1.15 -11.16 4.62
CA ARG A 81 -1.92 -11.15 3.37
C ARG A 81 -2.74 -9.86 3.21
N ILE A 82 -3.30 -9.33 4.30
CA ILE A 82 -3.96 -8.02 4.27
C ILE A 82 -2.97 -6.93 3.87
N VAL A 83 -1.76 -6.90 4.45
CA VAL A 83 -0.73 -5.91 4.09
C VAL A 83 -0.37 -5.99 2.59
N GLU A 84 -0.22 -7.19 2.03
CA GLU A 84 0.03 -7.38 0.59
C GLU A 84 -1.10 -6.81 -0.27
N LEU A 85 -2.36 -7.03 0.13
CA LEU A 85 -3.52 -6.49 -0.57
C LEU A 85 -3.56 -4.96 -0.48
N LEU A 86 -3.30 -4.39 0.69
CA LEU A 86 -3.20 -2.93 0.87
C LEU A 86 -2.14 -2.33 -0.06
N ALA A 87 -0.95 -2.92 -0.11
CA ALA A 87 0.13 -2.47 -0.98
C ALA A 87 -0.25 -2.55 -2.48
N SER A 88 -0.96 -3.60 -2.90
CA SER A 88 -1.45 -3.73 -4.27
C SER A 88 -2.45 -2.64 -4.67
N LEU A 89 -3.16 -2.09 -3.69
CA LEU A 89 -4.11 -0.98 -3.85
C LEU A 89 -3.49 0.39 -3.54
N ARG A 90 -2.16 0.45 -3.36
CA ARG A 90 -1.42 1.68 -3.03
C ARG A 90 -1.90 2.32 -1.71
N MET A 91 -2.45 1.51 -0.79
CA MET A 91 -2.74 1.93 0.59
C MET A 91 -1.45 1.88 1.42
N ASN A 92 -1.30 2.78 2.39
CA ASN A 92 -0.06 2.98 3.14
C ASN A 92 -0.24 2.85 4.66
N THR A 93 -1.46 2.59 5.14
CA THR A 93 -1.72 2.51 6.58
C THR A 93 -2.56 1.28 6.94
N LEU A 94 -2.06 0.45 7.84
CA LEU A 94 -2.82 -0.58 8.52
C LEU A 94 -3.09 -0.14 9.96
N HIS A 95 -4.35 0.04 10.32
CA HIS A 95 -4.77 0.32 11.68
C HIS A 95 -5.24 -0.99 12.32
N LEU A 96 -4.52 -1.45 13.33
CA LEU A 96 -4.94 -2.61 14.13
C LEU A 96 -5.69 -2.12 15.36
N HIS A 97 -6.94 -2.56 15.51
CA HIS A 97 -7.70 -2.39 16.74
C HIS A 97 -7.31 -3.53 17.70
N LEU A 98 -6.52 -3.20 18.71
CA LEU A 98 -5.78 -4.17 19.54
C LEU A 98 -6.41 -4.43 20.92
N SER A 99 -7.40 -3.63 21.32
CA SER A 99 -8.08 -3.74 22.62
C SER A 99 -9.56 -3.37 22.51
N ASP A 100 -10.43 -4.14 23.14
CA ASP A 100 -11.87 -3.91 23.29
C ASP A 100 -12.36 -4.71 24.51
N ASP A 101 -13.65 -4.66 24.83
CA ASP A 101 -14.22 -5.40 25.98
C ASP A 101 -14.03 -6.92 25.85
N GLN A 102 -13.86 -7.43 24.62
CA GLN A 102 -13.74 -8.87 24.34
C GLN A 102 -12.30 -9.38 24.34
N GLY A 103 -11.31 -8.51 24.58
CA GLY A 103 -9.93 -8.95 24.76
C GLY A 103 -8.88 -7.90 24.47
N TRP A 104 -7.63 -8.31 24.72
CA TRP A 104 -6.44 -7.50 24.59
C TRP A 104 -5.39 -8.29 23.80
N ARG A 105 -4.81 -7.69 22.77
CA ARG A 105 -4.04 -8.41 21.73
C ARG A 105 -2.60 -7.96 21.57
N ILE A 106 -2.11 -7.09 22.46
CA ILE A 106 -0.74 -6.57 22.44
C ILE A 106 -0.04 -6.82 23.77
N PRO A 107 1.08 -7.55 23.83
CA PRO A 107 1.77 -7.75 25.10
C PRO A 107 2.33 -6.43 25.64
N ILE A 108 2.09 -6.13 26.92
CA ILE A 108 2.68 -5.00 27.65
C ILE A 108 3.52 -5.57 28.80
N GLY A 109 4.81 -5.24 28.83
CA GLY A 109 5.77 -5.87 29.76
C GLY A 109 5.41 -5.67 31.24
N GLU A 110 4.95 -4.48 31.60
CA GLU A 110 4.55 -4.13 32.97
C GLU A 110 3.22 -4.77 33.40
N TYR A 111 2.42 -5.27 32.45
CA TYR A 111 1.08 -5.81 32.68
C TYR A 111 0.91 -7.18 31.99
N PRO A 112 1.60 -8.23 32.48
CA PRO A 112 1.61 -9.55 31.85
C PRO A 112 0.25 -10.24 31.85
N ASP A 113 -0.63 -9.94 32.81
CA ASP A 113 -1.97 -10.56 32.95
C ASP A 113 -3.00 -10.03 31.94
N LEU A 114 -2.63 -9.10 31.05
CA LEU A 114 -3.55 -8.56 30.04
C LEU A 114 -3.78 -9.52 28.86
N ILE A 115 -2.88 -10.47 28.57
CA ILE A 115 -2.94 -11.31 27.36
C ILE A 115 -3.55 -12.69 27.61
#